data_AF-A0A535NM96-F1
#
_entry.id   AF-A0A535NM96-F1
#
_cell.length_a   1.000
_cell.length_b   1.000
_cell.length_c   1.000
_cell.angle_alpha   90.00
_cell.angle_beta   90.00
_cell.angle_gamma   90.00
#
_symmetry.space_group_name_H-M   'P 1'
#
loop_
_entity.id
_entity.type
_entity.pdbx_description
1 polymer ?
#
loop_
_entity_poly.entity_id
_entity_poly.type
_entity_poly.pdbx_seq_one_letter_code
_entity_poly.pdbx_strand_id
1 'polypeptide(L)'
;GELEGIADRTDFDLRVHQEASKTDLSYLDPETNERYLPWVIEPAVSVDRIFVTLLIDAYDEDVVNNEPRVVLRLHPNVAPVQVAIVPLSKKEDLIKVAREVQSSLQGRFRVEYDQTGGHIGRRYRRQDEIGTPFCI
;
A
#
# COMPACT_ATOMS: atom_id res chain seq x y z
N GLY A 1 0.04 -19.01 -0.22
CA GLY A 1 0.26 -19.18 -1.67
C GLY A 1 1.58 -18.54 -2.03
N GLU A 2 2.08 -18.78 -3.25
CA GLU A 2 3.28 -18.09 -3.76
C GLU A 2 2.98 -16.59 -3.97
N LEU A 3 3.90 -15.72 -3.57
CA LEU A 3 3.77 -14.26 -3.74
C LEU A 3 4.60 -13.73 -4.92
N GLU A 4 5.78 -14.31 -5.12
CA GLU A 4 6.76 -13.94 -6.13
C GLU A 4 7.43 -15.21 -6.67
N GLY A 5 7.62 -15.26 -7.98
CA GLY A 5 8.46 -16.23 -8.66
C GLY A 5 9.64 -15.51 -9.33
N ILE A 6 10.83 -16.11 -9.28
CA ILE A 6 12.01 -15.61 -9.97
C ILE A 6 12.45 -16.66 -10.97
N ALA A 7 12.39 -16.33 -12.26
CA ALA A 7 12.73 -17.23 -13.34
C ALA A 7 13.97 -16.73 -14.11
N ASP A 8 14.93 -17.61 -14.32
CA ASP A 8 15.96 -17.45 -15.35
C ASP A 8 15.42 -18.03 -16.65
N ARG A 9 15.18 -17.16 -17.63
CA ARG A 9 14.56 -17.49 -18.92
C ARG A 9 15.58 -17.51 -20.06
N THR A 10 16.87 -17.38 -19.72
CA THR A 10 17.98 -17.27 -20.64
C THR A 10 17.66 -16.28 -21.77
N ASP A 11 17.90 -16.62 -23.03
CA ASP A 11 17.70 -15.74 -24.18
C ASP A 11 16.34 -15.95 -24.89
N PHE A 12 15.46 -16.82 -24.37
CA PHE A 12 14.27 -17.27 -25.08
C PHE A 12 13.36 -16.11 -25.52
N ASP A 13 13.04 -15.19 -24.60
CA ASP A 13 12.10 -14.10 -24.86
C ASP A 13 12.61 -13.15 -25.95
N LEU A 14 13.88 -12.75 -25.86
CA LEU A 14 14.48 -11.83 -26.83
C LEU A 14 14.69 -12.50 -28.19
N ARG A 15 15.10 -13.78 -28.21
CA ARG A 15 15.28 -14.52 -29.46
C ARG A 15 13.98 -14.61 -30.25
N VAL A 16 12.87 -14.99 -29.60
CA VAL A 16 11.56 -15.11 -30.26
C VAL A 16 11.05 -13.73 -30.70
N HIS A 17 11.22 -12.67 -29.89
CA HIS A 17 10.84 -11.32 -30.27
C HIS A 17 11.64 -10.77 -31.47
N GLN A 18 12.95 -11.01 -31.50
CA GLN A 18 13.81 -10.65 -32.62
C GLN A 18 13.41 -11.38 -33.91
N GLU A 19 13.18 -12.70 -33.83
CA GLU A 19 12.74 -13.52 -34.97
C GLU A 19 11.42 -13.01 -35.58
N ALA A 20 10.46 -12.62 -34.73
CA ALA A 20 9.16 -12.12 -35.16
C ALA A 20 9.21 -10.67 -35.68
N SER A 21 9.91 -9.78 -34.97
CA SER A 21 9.95 -8.34 -35.27
C SER A 21 10.97 -7.95 -36.35
N LYS A 22 11.93 -8.83 -36.66
CA LYS A 22 13.07 -8.57 -37.56
C LYS A 22 13.98 -7.41 -37.11
N THR A 23 13.85 -6.98 -35.87
CA THR A 23 14.72 -5.97 -35.25
C THR A 23 15.83 -6.67 -34.49
N ASP A 24 17.08 -6.25 -34.70
CA ASP A 24 18.22 -6.77 -33.92
C ASP A 24 18.15 -6.26 -32.47
N LEU A 25 18.02 -7.20 -31.54
CA LEU A 25 17.96 -6.99 -30.08
C LEU A 25 19.26 -7.39 -29.39
N SER A 26 20.32 -7.71 -30.14
CA SER A 26 21.61 -8.06 -29.57
C SER A 26 22.34 -6.85 -28.97
N TYR A 27 23.04 -7.11 -27.87
CA TYR A 27 23.90 -6.14 -27.19
C TYR A 27 25.35 -6.37 -27.62
N LEU A 28 26.08 -5.27 -27.85
CA LEU A 28 27.54 -5.29 -28.06
C LEU A 28 28.19 -4.82 -26.77
N ASP A 29 28.93 -5.72 -26.13
CA ASP A 29 29.66 -5.41 -24.92
C ASP A 29 30.90 -4.57 -25.25
N PRO A 30 31.05 -3.36 -24.67
CA PRO A 30 32.16 -2.46 -24.95
C PRO A 30 33.51 -2.93 -24.38
N GLU A 31 33.51 -3.83 -23.40
CA GLU A 31 34.72 -4.35 -22.77
C GLU A 31 35.26 -5.56 -23.54
N THR A 32 34.38 -6.50 -23.92
CA THR A 32 34.75 -7.74 -24.61
C THR A 32 34.68 -7.64 -26.14
N ASN A 33 33.98 -6.63 -26.68
CA ASN A 33 33.59 -6.53 -28.09
C ASN A 33 32.78 -7.72 -28.62
N GLU A 34 32.18 -8.51 -27.74
CA GLU A 34 31.32 -9.62 -28.13
C GLU A 34 29.86 -9.17 -28.27
N ARG A 35 29.17 -9.73 -29.27
CA ARG A 35 27.75 -9.50 -29.51
C ARG A 35 26.95 -10.71 -29.04
N TYR A 36 25.98 -10.49 -28.16
CA TYR A 36 25.14 -11.55 -27.62
C TYR A 36 23.70 -11.09 -27.40
N LEU A 37 22.78 -12.04 -27.26
CA LEU A 37 21.42 -11.77 -26.77
C LEU A 37 21.46 -11.82 -25.24
N PRO A 38 21.11 -10.73 -24.53
CA PRO A 38 21.16 -10.72 -23.09
C PRO A 38 20.13 -11.68 -22.50
N TRP A 39 20.47 -12.27 -21.36
CA TRP A 39 19.54 -13.15 -20.65
C TRP A 39 18.46 -12.36 -19.93
N VAL A 40 17.27 -12.95 -19.87
CA VAL A 40 16.11 -12.41 -19.17
C VAL A 40 15.97 -13.11 -17.83
N ILE A 41 16.14 -12.34 -16.77
CA ILE A 41 15.72 -12.72 -15.42
C ILE A 41 14.38 -12.06 -15.16
N GLU A 42 13.36 -12.86 -14.86
CA GLU A 42 11.98 -12.41 -14.64
C GLU A 42 11.58 -12.60 -13.17
N PRO A 43 11.66 -11.54 -12.35
CA PRO A 43 10.93 -11.46 -11.09
C PRO A 43 9.46 -11.11 -11.38
N ALA A 44 8.56 -12.03 -11.09
CA ALA A 44 7.12 -11.85 -11.29
C ALA A 44 6.40 -11.88 -9.94
N VAL A 45 5.67 -10.82 -9.62
CA VAL A 45 4.99 -10.63 -8.34
C VAL A 45 3.50 -10.36 -8.52
N SER A 46 2.66 -10.92 -7.65
CA SER A 46 1.21 -10.69 -7.68
C SER A 46 0.78 -9.62 -6.68
N VAL A 47 0.36 -8.46 -7.20
CA VAL A 47 -0.16 -7.35 -6.40
C VAL A 47 -1.39 -7.77 -5.60
N ASP A 48 -2.32 -8.50 -6.22
CA ASP A 48 -3.54 -9.00 -5.58
C ASP A 48 -3.24 -9.92 -4.40
N ARG A 49 -2.27 -10.84 -4.57
CA ARG A 49 -1.89 -11.76 -3.48
C ARG A 49 -1.20 -11.01 -2.36
N ILE A 50 -0.32 -10.05 -2.66
CA ILE A 50 0.27 -9.18 -1.63
C ILE A 50 -0.81 -8.44 -0.86
N PHE A 51 -1.79 -7.86 -1.56
CA PHE A 51 -2.88 -7.12 -0.93
C PHE A 51 -3.69 -8.00 0.03
N VAL A 52 -4.11 -9.18 -0.42
CA VAL A 52 -4.84 -10.14 0.44
C VAL A 52 -3.97 -10.62 1.60
N THR A 53 -2.69 -10.89 1.38
CA THR A 53 -1.76 -11.27 2.45
C THR A 53 -1.61 -10.18 3.50
N LEU A 54 -1.49 -8.91 3.10
CA LEU A 54 -1.45 -7.79 4.05
C LEU A 54 -2.73 -7.68 4.88
N LEU A 55 -3.91 -7.89 4.27
CA LEU A 55 -5.17 -7.86 5.01
C LEU A 55 -5.29 -9.01 6.01
N ILE A 56 -4.87 -10.22 5.62
CA ILE A 56 -4.91 -11.39 6.50
C ILE A 56 -3.91 -11.24 7.65
N ASP A 57 -2.70 -10.76 7.37
CA ASP A 57 -1.65 -10.56 8.39
C ASP A 57 -2.03 -9.45 9.39
N ALA A 58 -2.67 -8.39 8.90
CA ALA A 58 -3.10 -7.28 9.75
C ALA A 58 -4.38 -7.57 10.54
N TYR A 59 -5.19 -8.56 10.15
CA TYR A 59 -6.46 -8.83 10.83
C TYR A 59 -6.25 -9.30 12.26
N ASP A 60 -6.87 -8.60 13.21
CA ASP A 60 -6.85 -8.96 14.62
C ASP A 60 -8.19 -8.65 15.30
N GLU A 61 -8.45 -9.35 16.40
CA GLU A 61 -9.63 -9.18 17.24
C GLU A 61 -9.20 -8.90 18.68
N ASP A 62 -9.71 -7.80 19.25
CA ASP A 62 -9.38 -7.33 20.59
C ASP A 62 -10.65 -7.04 21.39
N VAL A 63 -10.54 -6.85 22.70
CA VAL A 63 -11.69 -6.51 23.57
C VAL A 63 -11.46 -5.14 24.19
N VAL A 64 -12.35 -4.19 23.88
CA VAL A 64 -12.32 -2.83 24.44
C VAL A 64 -13.65 -2.57 25.14
N ASN A 65 -13.60 -2.22 26.44
CA ASN A 65 -14.79 -2.02 27.28
C ASN A 65 -15.74 -3.24 27.33
N ASN A 66 -15.18 -4.45 27.36
CA ASN A 66 -15.92 -5.72 27.27
C ASN A 66 -16.70 -5.93 25.96
N GLU A 67 -16.42 -5.13 24.92
CA GLU A 67 -16.99 -5.31 23.59
C GLU A 67 -15.91 -5.75 22.60
N PRO A 68 -16.15 -6.81 21.79
CA PRO A 68 -15.21 -7.25 20.77
C PRO A 68 -14.98 -6.14 19.73
N ARG A 69 -13.76 -6.06 19.22
CA ARG A 69 -13.31 -5.08 18.23
C ARG A 69 -12.47 -5.78 17.18
N VAL A 70 -12.88 -5.65 15.93
CA VAL A 70 -12.01 -5.93 14.79
C VAL A 70 -11.07 -4.75 14.59
N VAL A 71 -9.78 -5.02 14.40
CA VAL A 71 -8.77 -4.02 14.09
C VAL A 71 -7.84 -4.55 13.01
N LEU A 72 -7.51 -3.72 12.04
CA LEU A 72 -6.44 -4.03 11.07
C LEU A 72 -5.14 -3.38 11.53
N ARG A 73 -4.16 -4.17 11.97
CA ARG A 73 -2.84 -3.69 12.39
C ARG A 73 -1.89 -3.48 11.21
N LEU A 74 -2.32 -2.70 10.22
CA LEU A 74 -1.52 -2.41 9.04
C LEU A 74 -0.25 -1.64 9.42
N HIS A 75 0.88 -1.99 8.79
CA HIS A 75 2.09 -1.19 8.93
C HIS A 75 1.84 0.25 8.38
N PRO A 76 2.30 1.32 9.05
CA PRO A 76 1.96 2.70 8.67
C PRO A 76 2.30 3.10 7.22
N ASN A 77 3.29 2.45 6.61
CA ASN A 77 3.66 2.69 5.20
C ASN A 77 2.64 2.15 4.20
N VAL A 78 1.87 1.11 4.56
CA VAL A 78 0.87 0.48 3.68
C VAL A 78 -0.56 0.83 4.05
N ALA A 79 -0.80 1.39 5.24
CA ALA A 79 -2.13 1.82 5.68
C ALA A 79 -2.77 2.82 4.69
N PRO A 80 -4.00 2.58 4.20
CA PRO A 80 -4.65 3.44 3.21
C PRO A 80 -4.93 4.85 3.74
N VAL A 81 -5.21 4.95 5.04
CA VAL A 81 -5.30 6.19 5.81
C VAL A 81 -4.24 6.11 6.90
N GLN A 82 -3.39 7.13 7.01
CA GLN A 82 -2.32 7.17 8.01
C GLN A 82 -2.72 7.98 9.24
N VAL A 83 -3.51 9.04 9.04
CA VAL A 83 -3.97 9.91 10.11
C VAL A 83 -5.45 10.23 9.88
N ALA A 84 -6.28 9.99 10.87
CA ALA A 84 -7.66 10.46 10.91
C ALA A 84 -7.79 11.66 11.84
N ILE A 85 -8.41 12.74 11.36
CA ILE A 85 -8.73 13.92 12.15
C ILE A 85 -10.21 13.88 12.53
N VAL A 86 -10.48 13.82 13.83
CA VAL A 86 -11.79 13.50 14.40
C VAL A 86 -12.18 14.53 15.47
N PRO A 87 -12.79 15.67 15.09
CA PRO A 87 -13.15 16.72 16.06
C PRO A 87 -14.13 16.19 17.12
N LEU A 88 -13.87 16.50 18.39
CA LEU A 88 -14.63 16.00 19.53
C LEU A 88 -16.14 16.33 19.45
N SER A 89 -16.47 17.53 18.96
CA SER A 89 -17.86 17.95 18.73
C SER A 89 -17.94 18.88 17.52
N LYS A 90 -19.18 19.21 17.11
CA LYS A 90 -19.46 20.11 15.98
C LYS A 90 -19.35 21.59 16.32
N LYS A 91 -18.75 21.94 17.46
CA LYS A 91 -18.49 23.34 17.82
C LYS A 91 -17.52 23.94 16.82
N GLU A 92 -17.83 25.14 16.34
CA GLU A 92 -17.06 25.84 15.30
C GLU A 92 -15.59 26.01 15.68
N ASP A 93 -15.31 26.33 16.94
CA ASP A 93 -13.94 26.48 17.46
C ASP A 93 -13.11 25.20 17.28
N LEU A 94 -13.72 24.03 17.51
CA LEU A 94 -13.05 22.74 17.37
C LEU A 94 -12.91 22.33 15.91
N ILE A 95 -13.91 22.62 15.09
CA ILE A 95 -13.86 22.36 13.65
C ILE A 95 -12.72 23.17 13.03
N LYS A 96 -12.59 24.45 13.40
CA LYS A 96 -11.52 25.32 12.91
C LYS A 96 -10.15 24.74 13.22
N VAL A 97 -9.89 24.38 14.48
CA VAL A 97 -8.62 23.76 14.89
C VAL A 97 -8.37 22.44 14.17
N ALA A 98 -9.39 21.58 14.05
CA ALA A 98 -9.26 20.31 13.34
C ALA A 98 -8.89 20.50 11.85
N ARG A 99 -9.45 21.52 11.19
CA ARG A 99 -9.09 21.87 9.81
C ARG A 99 -7.68 22.42 9.69
N GLU A 100 -7.23 23.22 10.65
CA GLU A 100 -5.84 23.70 10.70
C GLU A 100 -4.85 22.53 10.85
N VAL A 101 -5.13 21.58 11.74
CA VAL A 101 -4.33 20.37 11.91
C VAL A 101 -4.33 19.53 10.63
N GLN A 102 -5.52 19.28 10.04
CA GLN A 102 -5.64 18.58 8.76
C GLN A 102 -4.74 19.22 7.69
N SER A 103 -4.82 20.54 7.52
CA SER A 103 -4.03 21.26 6.53
C SER A 103 -2.53 21.16 6.79
N SER A 104 -2.10 21.08 8.06
CA SER A 104 -0.68 20.98 8.42
C SER A 104 -0.06 19.61 8.12
N LEU A 105 -0.89 18.56 8.05
CA LEU A 105 -0.48 17.17 7.83
C LEU A 105 -0.69 16.72 6.39
N GLN A 106 -1.64 17.33 5.67
CA GLN A 106 -1.88 17.09 4.26
C GLN A 106 -0.62 17.35 3.43
N GLY A 107 -0.36 16.47 2.45
CA GLY A 107 0.85 16.49 1.62
C GLY A 107 2.02 15.66 2.19
N ARG A 108 2.01 15.37 3.50
CA ARG A 108 2.99 14.45 4.13
C ARG A 108 2.38 13.08 4.47
N PHE A 109 1.08 13.06 4.77
CA PHE A 109 0.35 11.86 5.15
C PHE A 109 -0.93 11.70 4.32
N ARG A 110 -1.42 10.47 4.24
CA ARG A 110 -2.78 10.16 3.79
C ARG A 110 -3.75 10.47 4.93
N VAL A 111 -4.33 11.67 4.89
CA VAL A 111 -5.17 12.22 5.97
C VAL A 111 -6.65 12.09 5.61
N GLU A 112 -7.44 11.54 6.54
CA GLU A 112 -8.90 11.55 6.50
C GLU A 112 -9.45 12.51 7.55
N TYR A 113 -10.57 13.18 7.26
CA TYR A 113 -11.28 14.02 8.22
C TYR A 113 -12.69 13.48 8.42
N ASP A 114 -13.05 13.12 9.66
CA ASP A 114 -14.37 12.55 9.99
C ASP A 114 -15.10 13.37 11.06
N GLN A 115 -16.11 14.14 10.60
CA GLN A 115 -17.09 14.84 11.43
C GLN A 115 -18.50 14.23 11.37
N THR A 116 -18.63 13.02 10.82
CA THR A 116 -19.92 12.36 10.65
C THR A 116 -20.60 12.11 12.00
N GLY A 117 -21.93 11.95 11.97
CA GLY A 117 -22.74 11.79 13.18
C GLY A 117 -22.39 10.53 13.99
N GLY A 118 -22.58 10.62 15.31
CA GLY A 118 -22.28 9.56 16.28
C GLY A 118 -21.35 10.03 17.38
N HIS A 119 -21.17 9.21 18.41
CA HIS A 119 -20.17 9.45 19.46
C HIS A 119 -18.75 9.24 18.92
N ILE A 120 -17.76 9.88 19.52
CA ILE A 120 -16.36 9.80 19.08
C ILE A 120 -15.83 8.35 19.02
N GLY A 121 -16.25 7.49 19.96
CA GLY A 121 -15.88 6.08 19.96
C GLY A 121 -16.30 5.34 18.69
N ARG A 122 -17.43 5.70 18.06
CA ARG A 122 -17.85 5.09 16.79
C ARG A 122 -16.92 5.48 15.64
N ARG A 123 -16.35 6.68 15.68
CA ARG A 123 -15.40 7.14 14.66
C ARG A 123 -14.05 6.45 14.84
N TYR A 124 -13.56 6.31 16.07
CA TYR A 124 -12.37 5.50 16.34
C TYR A 124 -12.53 4.05 15.91
N ARG A 125 -13.69 3.41 16.19
CA ARG A 125 -13.97 2.04 15.74
C ARG A 125 -13.88 1.86 14.21
N ARG A 126 -14.40 2.82 13.43
CA ARG A 126 -14.27 2.76 11.96
C ARG A 126 -12.82 2.87 11.50
N GLN A 127 -12.02 3.69 12.17
CA GLN A 127 -10.61 3.88 11.84
C GLN A 127 -9.77 2.65 12.23
N ASP A 128 -10.10 2.01 13.36
CA ASP A 128 -9.53 0.71 13.77
C ASP A 128 -9.83 -0.37 12.71
N GLU A 129 -11.08 -0.46 12.23
CA GLU A 129 -11.53 -1.45 11.23
C GLU A 129 -10.83 -1.30 9.86
N ILE A 130 -10.33 -0.12 9.52
CA ILE A 130 -9.58 0.13 8.26
C ILE A 130 -8.07 0.25 8.47
N GLY A 131 -7.61 0.10 9.71
CA GLY A 131 -6.21 0.07 10.09
C GLY A 131 -5.48 1.40 10.05
N THR A 132 -6.17 2.48 10.40
CA THR A 132 -5.58 3.81 10.53
C THR A 132 -4.66 3.87 11.75
N PRO A 133 -3.35 4.11 11.59
CA PRO A 133 -2.40 4.11 12.71
C PRO A 133 -2.61 5.21 13.74
N PHE A 134 -3.05 6.41 13.32
CA PHE A 134 -3.19 7.56 14.21
C PHE A 134 -4.56 8.22 14.08
N CYS A 135 -5.24 8.43 15.21
CA CYS A 135 -6.43 9.26 15.30
C CYS A 135 -6.14 10.49 16.17
N ILE A 136 -6.49 11.68 15.68
CA ILE A 136 -6.24 12.99 16.32
C ILE A 136 -7.56 13.72 16.51
#